data_AF-A0AAN7ZI80-F1
#
_entry.id   AF-A0AAN7ZI80-F1
#
_cell.length_a   1.000
_cell.length_b   1.000
_cell.length_c   1.000
_cell.angle_alpha   90.00
_cell.angle_beta   90.00
_cell.angle_gamma   90.00
#
_symmetry.space_group_name_H-M   'P 1'
#
loop_
_entity.id
_entity.type
_entity.pdbx_description
1 polymer ?
#
loop_
_entity_poly.entity_id
_entity_poly.type
_entity_poly.pdbx_seq_one_letter_code
_entity_poly.pdbx_strand_id
1 'polypeptide(L)'
;MYVYALMKYPNIESITHKFLIMGHTQNEGDSAHSIIERQIKRSLKSGPIFLPAQYAELIKCAKKTGKPYFVKERSFTDFFDLKALNEQIGTFDGRTNNTEDKLTDFKIIKIEREDPFKIKYKTTYAQEDFHVWTIKKPRAKVNKKDQLKLQPLYKNKIKLPDKKKNGLLELCAKKHIPIYHHEFYSNL
;
A
#
# COMPACT_ATOMS: atom_id res chain seq x y z
N MET A 1 10.50 4.42 -3.41
CA MET A 1 10.25 2.96 -3.35
C MET A 1 11.09 2.17 -4.34
N TYR A 2 10.97 2.40 -5.65
CA TYR A 2 11.68 1.61 -6.67
C TYR A 2 13.20 1.59 -6.51
N VAL A 3 13.81 2.76 -6.28
CA VAL A 3 15.25 2.91 -5.98
C VAL A 3 15.67 1.99 -4.83
N TYR A 4 14.89 1.99 -3.74
CA TYR A 4 15.15 1.13 -2.59
C TYR A 4 15.06 -0.36 -2.94
N ALA A 5 14.08 -0.77 -3.75
CA ALA A 5 13.97 -2.16 -4.18
C ALA A 5 15.17 -2.60 -5.03
N LEU A 6 15.61 -1.79 -5.99
CA LEU A 6 16.79 -2.08 -6.83
C LEU A 6 18.08 -2.18 -6.01
N MET A 7 18.24 -1.30 -5.00
CA MET A 7 19.41 -1.31 -4.11
C MET A 7 19.39 -2.48 -3.11
N LYS A 8 18.20 -2.89 -2.64
CA LYS A 8 18.06 -3.96 -1.66
C LYS A 8 18.16 -5.36 -2.27
N TYR A 9 17.62 -5.54 -3.48
CA TYR A 9 17.51 -6.86 -4.11
C TYR A 9 18.48 -6.96 -5.30
N PRO A 10 19.65 -7.63 -5.13
CA PRO A 10 20.72 -7.69 -6.13
C PRO A 10 20.37 -8.53 -7.37
N ASN A 11 19.20 -9.17 -7.40
CA ASN A 11 18.69 -9.91 -8.56
C ASN A 11 17.75 -9.08 -9.47
N ILE A 12 17.36 -7.86 -9.08
CA ILE A 12 16.48 -7.00 -9.89
C ILE A 12 17.28 -5.95 -10.67
N GLU A 13 17.48 -6.14 -11.97
CA GLU A 13 18.25 -5.21 -12.82
C GLU A 13 17.49 -3.92 -13.16
N SER A 14 16.19 -4.01 -13.42
CA SER A 14 15.36 -2.84 -13.69
C SER A 14 13.92 -3.05 -13.23
N ILE A 15 13.22 -1.95 -12.98
CA ILE A 15 11.80 -1.93 -12.66
C ILE A 15 11.11 -1.01 -13.65
N THR A 16 10.11 -1.52 -14.35
CA THR A 16 9.21 -0.73 -15.20
C THR A 16 7.81 -0.74 -14.63
N HIS A 17 7.24 0.43 -14.37
CA HIS A 17 5.86 0.62 -13.96
C HIS A 17 5.10 1.35 -15.07
N LYS A 18 4.03 0.75 -15.56
CA LYS A 18 3.08 1.34 -16.51
C LYS A 18 1.79 1.74 -15.79
N PHE A 19 1.40 3.00 -15.87
CA PHE A 19 0.17 3.54 -15.29
C PHE A 19 -0.99 3.37 -16.26
N LEU A 20 -1.94 2.50 -15.92
CA LEU A 20 -3.09 2.21 -16.76
C LEU A 20 -3.91 3.47 -17.08
N ILE A 21 -4.43 3.53 -18.31
CA ILE A 21 -5.38 4.56 -18.73
C ILE A 21 -6.75 4.30 -18.11
N MET A 22 -7.44 5.37 -17.72
CA MET A 22 -8.81 5.28 -17.19
C MET A 22 -9.76 4.77 -18.28
N GLY A 23 -10.65 3.83 -17.93
CA GLY A 23 -11.80 3.44 -18.77
C GLY A 23 -11.77 2.07 -19.44
N HIS A 24 -10.65 1.32 -19.44
CA HIS A 24 -10.54 0.08 -20.23
C HIS A 24 -9.88 -1.12 -19.54
N THR A 25 -9.94 -1.24 -18.22
CA THR A 25 -9.39 -2.43 -17.55
C THR A 25 -10.39 -3.05 -16.58
N GLN A 26 -10.66 -4.35 -16.76
CA GLN A 26 -11.30 -5.15 -15.73
C GLN A 26 -10.23 -5.47 -14.69
N ASN A 27 -10.24 -4.77 -13.56
CA ASN A 27 -9.28 -5.05 -12.50
C ASN A 27 -9.70 -6.32 -11.76
N GLU A 28 -8.80 -7.29 -11.64
CA GLU A 28 -9.04 -8.51 -10.85
C GLU A 28 -9.41 -8.17 -9.39
N GLY A 29 -8.89 -7.05 -8.88
CA GLY A 29 -9.26 -6.50 -7.58
C GLY A 29 -10.75 -6.20 -7.47
N ASP A 30 -11.39 -5.65 -8.50
CA ASP A 30 -12.82 -5.31 -8.48
C ASP A 30 -13.69 -6.57 -8.44
N SER A 31 -13.24 -7.62 -9.12
CA SER A 31 -13.88 -8.94 -9.06
C SER A 31 -13.79 -9.54 -7.65
N ALA A 32 -12.60 -9.49 -7.04
CA ALA A 32 -12.39 -9.97 -5.68
C ALA A 32 -13.24 -9.18 -4.67
N HIS A 33 -13.24 -7.84 -4.76
CA HIS A 33 -14.05 -6.95 -3.93
C HIS A 33 -15.54 -7.27 -4.05
N SER A 34 -16.05 -7.42 -5.27
CA SER A 34 -17.47 -7.75 -5.52
C SER A 34 -17.87 -9.09 -4.88
N ILE A 35 -17.00 -10.10 -4.96
CA ILE A 35 -17.24 -11.42 -4.39
C ILE A 35 -17.24 -11.37 -2.86
N ILE A 36 -16.26 -10.67 -2.25
CA ILE A 36 -16.14 -10.48 -0.80
C ILE A 36 -17.35 -9.72 -0.26
N GLU A 37 -17.72 -8.61 -0.90
CA GLU A 37 -18.87 -7.81 -0.48
C GLU A 37 -20.17 -8.62 -0.52
N ARG A 38 -20.35 -9.41 -1.59
CA ARG A 38 -21.51 -10.31 -1.71
C ARG A 38 -21.53 -11.36 -0.60
N GLN A 39 -20.36 -11.88 -0.19
CA GLN A 39 -20.27 -12.84 0.91
C GLN A 39 -20.61 -12.18 2.25
N ILE A 40 -20.08 -10.98 2.53
CA ILE A 40 -20.38 -10.22 3.75
C ILE A 40 -21.88 -9.92 3.83
N LYS A 41 -22.48 -9.42 2.74
CA LYS A 41 -23.93 -9.15 2.68
C LYS A 41 -24.77 -10.40 2.95
N ARG A 42 -24.35 -11.57 2.45
CA ARG A 42 -25.03 -12.84 2.74
C ARG A 42 -24.89 -13.24 4.20
N SER A 43 -23.68 -13.14 4.77
CA SER A 43 -23.45 -13.46 6.17
C SER A 43 -24.29 -12.58 7.10
N LEU A 44 -24.41 -11.29 6.79
CA LEU A 44 -25.21 -10.34 7.58
C LEU A 44 -26.71 -10.66 7.61
N LYS A 45 -27.22 -11.44 6.64
CA LYS A 45 -28.61 -11.96 6.68
C LYS A 45 -28.80 -13.06 7.71
N SER A 46 -27.74 -13.81 8.02
CA SER A 46 -27.76 -14.90 9.01
C SER A 46 -27.40 -14.43 10.41
N GLY A 47 -26.70 -13.30 10.54
CA GLY A 47 -26.40 -12.69 11.82
C GLY A 47 -25.39 -11.55 11.72
N PRO A 48 -25.29 -10.72 12.77
CA PRO A 48 -24.33 -9.63 12.86
C PRO A 48 -22.88 -10.11 12.94
N ILE A 49 -21.95 -9.24 12.54
CA ILE A 49 -20.50 -9.44 12.68
C ILE A 49 -20.03 -8.62 13.88
N PHE A 50 -19.42 -9.28 14.86
CA PHE A 50 -19.00 -8.67 16.13
C PHE A 50 -17.49 -8.53 16.27
N LEU A 51 -16.67 -9.25 15.51
CA LEU A 51 -15.21 -9.17 15.63
C LEU A 51 -14.56 -8.92 14.28
N PRO A 52 -13.51 -8.09 14.21
CA PRO A 52 -12.73 -7.91 12.98
C PRO A 52 -12.20 -9.22 12.40
N ALA A 53 -11.80 -10.17 13.27
CA ALA A 53 -11.31 -11.48 12.86
C ALA A 53 -12.35 -12.29 12.04
N GLN A 54 -13.65 -12.08 12.29
CA GLN A 54 -14.70 -12.73 11.50
C GLN A 54 -14.69 -12.26 10.05
N TYR A 55 -14.29 -11.01 9.77
CA TYR A 55 -14.12 -10.56 8.38
C TYR A 55 -12.99 -11.32 7.68
N ALA A 56 -11.90 -11.66 8.37
CA ALA A 56 -10.82 -12.43 7.77
C ALA A 56 -11.33 -13.80 7.29
N GLU A 57 -12.14 -14.48 8.10
CA GLU A 57 -12.77 -15.75 7.74
C GLU A 57 -13.79 -15.60 6.60
N LEU A 58 -14.63 -14.58 6.64
CA LEU A 58 -15.57 -14.29 5.56
C LEU A 58 -14.87 -14.01 4.23
N ILE A 59 -13.73 -13.31 4.27
CA ILE A 59 -12.91 -13.06 3.09
C ILE A 59 -12.32 -14.37 2.58
N LYS A 60 -11.70 -15.20 3.43
CA LYS A 60 -11.14 -16.52 3.02
C LYS A 60 -12.19 -17.36 2.27
N CYS A 61 -13.41 -17.41 2.80
CA CYS A 61 -14.52 -18.21 2.28
C CYS A 61 -15.37 -17.52 1.20
N ALA A 62 -15.05 -16.29 0.78
CA ALA A 62 -15.88 -15.54 -0.15
C ALA A 62 -15.96 -16.17 -1.55
N LYS A 63 -14.87 -16.82 -1.98
CA LYS A 63 -14.81 -17.48 -3.27
C LYS A 63 -15.50 -18.85 -3.19
N LYS A 64 -16.61 -19.00 -3.91
CA LYS A 64 -17.41 -20.25 -3.92
C LYS A 64 -16.80 -21.37 -4.77
N THR A 65 -15.98 -21.03 -5.76
CA THR A 65 -15.40 -21.97 -6.71
C THR A 65 -13.90 -21.71 -6.87
N GLY A 66 -13.12 -22.79 -7.02
CA GLY A 66 -11.67 -22.73 -7.10
C GLY A 66 -10.98 -22.50 -5.76
N LYS A 67 -9.74 -22.01 -5.79
CA LYS A 67 -8.91 -21.83 -4.59
C LYS A 67 -9.42 -20.65 -3.72
N PRO A 68 -9.67 -20.86 -2.42
CA PRO A 68 -10.02 -19.80 -1.48
C PRO A 68 -9.01 -18.65 -1.45
N TYR A 69 -9.42 -17.48 -0.96
CA TYR A 69 -8.48 -16.36 -0.81
C TYR A 69 -7.50 -16.63 0.33
N PHE A 70 -6.23 -16.38 0.07
CA PHE A 70 -5.21 -16.36 1.11
C PHE A 70 -5.23 -14.99 1.80
N VAL A 71 -5.73 -14.95 3.04
CA VAL A 71 -5.83 -13.71 3.82
C VAL A 71 -4.67 -13.62 4.79
N LYS A 72 -3.80 -12.62 4.58
CA LYS A 72 -2.72 -12.26 5.50
C LYS A 72 -3.14 -11.07 6.35
N GLU A 73 -3.49 -11.35 7.60
CA GLU A 73 -3.74 -10.32 8.59
C GLU A 73 -2.47 -9.51 8.86
N ARG A 74 -2.63 -8.19 9.00
CA ARG A 74 -1.50 -7.26 9.16
C ARG A 74 -1.49 -6.68 10.57
N SER A 75 -0.29 -6.56 11.13
CA SER A 75 -0.03 -5.90 12.40
C SER A 75 0.60 -4.53 12.16
N PHE A 76 0.70 -3.71 13.20
CA PHE A 76 1.38 -2.40 13.14
C PHE A 76 2.84 -2.50 12.68
N THR A 77 3.47 -3.67 12.85
CA THR A 77 4.83 -3.99 12.43
C THR A 77 4.98 -4.19 10.92
N ASP A 78 3.88 -4.40 10.17
CA ASP A 78 3.91 -4.60 8.71
C ASP A 78 3.96 -3.28 7.93
N PHE A 79 3.79 -2.14 8.59
CA PHE A 79 3.71 -0.82 7.95
C PHE A 79 5.05 -0.10 8.03
N PHE A 80 5.45 0.53 6.92
CA PHE A 80 6.74 1.21 6.79
C PHE A 80 6.59 2.68 6.40
N ASP A 81 7.50 3.51 6.89
CA ASP A 81 7.52 4.95 6.61
C ASP A 81 8.20 5.23 5.26
N LEU A 82 7.38 5.31 4.22
CA LEU A 82 7.84 5.66 2.88
C LEU A 82 8.21 7.13 2.73
N LYS A 83 7.72 8.02 3.62
CA LYS A 83 8.07 9.44 3.61
C LYS A 83 9.49 9.64 4.11
N ALA A 84 9.84 9.00 5.23
CA ALA A 84 11.22 8.98 5.73
C ALA A 84 12.19 8.31 4.75
N LEU A 85 11.73 7.31 3.99
CA LEU A 85 12.52 6.72 2.91
C LEU A 85 12.74 7.73 1.76
N ASN A 86 11.71 8.51 1.40
CA ASN A 86 11.82 9.52 0.35
C ASN A 86 12.81 10.63 0.73
N GLU A 87 12.81 11.06 1.99
CA GLU A 87 13.78 12.03 2.53
C GLU A 87 15.23 11.53 2.45
N GLN A 88 15.46 10.22 2.59
CA GLN A 88 16.78 9.61 2.42
C GLN A 88 17.23 9.57 0.95
N ILE A 89 16.31 9.33 0.02
CA ILE A 89 16.60 9.19 -1.42
C ILE A 89 16.86 10.57 -2.06
N GLY A 90 16.09 11.58 -1.65
CA GLY A 90 16.16 12.93 -2.20
C GLY A 90 14.89 13.33 -2.95
N THR A 91 14.86 14.59 -3.39
CA THR A 91 13.73 15.16 -4.11
C THR A 91 13.99 15.20 -5.61
N PHE A 92 12.90 15.19 -6.37
CA PHE A 92 12.95 15.44 -7.81
C PHE A 92 13.55 16.82 -8.06
N ASP A 93 14.51 16.88 -8.96
CA ASP A 93 15.31 18.07 -9.14
C ASP A 93 14.68 19.15 -10.02
N GLY A 94 13.47 18.90 -10.52
CA GLY A 94 12.71 19.75 -11.43
C GLY A 94 13.36 19.93 -12.80
N ARG A 95 14.50 19.28 -13.07
CA ARG A 95 15.23 19.42 -14.33
C ARG A 95 15.00 18.17 -15.16
N THR A 96 13.85 18.16 -15.80
CA THR A 96 13.67 17.53 -17.09
C THR A 96 14.66 18.11 -18.08
N ASN A 97 15.11 17.32 -19.04
CA ASN A 97 15.89 17.78 -20.19
C ASN A 97 15.07 18.78 -21.05
N ASN A 98 14.87 20.01 -20.56
CA ASN A 98 14.12 21.10 -21.22
C ASN A 98 12.62 20.81 -21.51
N THR A 99 11.99 19.82 -20.89
CA THR A 99 10.55 19.56 -21.07
C THR A 99 9.72 20.05 -19.88
N GLU A 100 8.58 20.68 -20.16
CA GLU A 100 7.60 21.18 -19.16
C GLU A 100 6.74 20.05 -18.55
N ASP A 101 7.14 18.79 -18.74
CA ASP A 101 6.36 17.62 -18.33
C ASP A 101 6.17 17.57 -16.82
N LYS A 102 4.94 17.32 -16.36
CA LYS A 102 4.63 17.12 -14.95
C LYS A 102 4.67 15.64 -14.61
N LEU A 103 4.96 15.34 -13.33
CA LEU A 103 4.94 13.96 -12.82
C LEU A 103 3.58 13.26 -13.04
N THR A 104 2.48 14.02 -13.06
CA THR A 104 1.12 13.53 -13.34
C THR A 104 0.94 12.99 -14.76
N ASP A 105 1.80 13.42 -15.68
CA ASP A 105 1.68 13.08 -17.09
C ASP A 105 2.40 11.77 -17.41
N PHE A 106 3.18 11.24 -16.46
CA PHE A 106 3.95 10.02 -16.64
C PHE A 106 3.03 8.82 -16.79
N LYS A 107 3.16 8.11 -17.91
CA LYS A 107 2.45 6.87 -18.20
C LYS A 107 3.33 5.65 -18.01
N ILE A 108 4.64 5.79 -18.23
CA ILE A 108 5.61 4.72 -18.01
C ILE A 108 6.78 5.30 -17.24
N ILE A 109 7.20 4.59 -16.20
CA ILE A 109 8.41 4.86 -15.42
C ILE A 109 9.31 3.64 -15.50
N LYS A 110 10.57 3.82 -15.83
CA LYS A 110 11.62 2.81 -15.82
C LYS A 110 12.79 3.30 -14.98
N ILE A 111 13.27 2.45 -14.09
CA ILE A 111 14.46 2.70 -13.26
C ILE A 111 15.37 1.49 -13.41
N GLU A 112 16.64 1.74 -13.62
CA GLU A 112 17.68 0.75 -13.89
C GLU A 112 18.70 0.74 -12.76
N ARG A 113 19.34 -0.40 -12.51
CA ARG A 113 20.32 -0.55 -11.44
C ARG A 113 21.61 0.23 -11.70
N GLU A 114 22.01 0.31 -12.97
CA GLU A 114 23.23 0.98 -13.38
C GLU A 114 23.18 2.45 -12.96
N ASP A 115 21.99 3.07 -13.05
CA ASP A 115 21.75 4.44 -12.58
C ASP A 115 20.39 4.57 -11.88
N PRO A 116 20.31 4.17 -10.59
CA PRO A 116 19.03 4.08 -9.88
C PRO A 116 18.48 5.44 -9.48
N PHE A 117 19.26 6.52 -9.68
CA PHE A 117 18.84 7.90 -9.41
C PHE A 117 18.42 8.65 -10.68
N LYS A 118 18.42 7.99 -11.84
CA LYS A 118 17.81 8.49 -13.06
C LYS A 118 16.51 7.74 -13.33
N ILE A 119 15.43 8.49 -13.41
CA ILE A 119 14.11 7.99 -13.74
C ILE A 119 13.90 8.21 -15.23
N LYS A 120 13.84 7.11 -15.98
CA LYS A 120 13.44 7.13 -17.38
C LYS A 120 11.90 7.13 -17.44
N TYR A 121 11.28 8.02 -18.18
CA TYR A 121 9.82 8.06 -18.25
C TYR A 121 9.28 8.36 -19.65
N LYS A 122 8.00 8.04 -19.86
CA LYS A 122 7.22 8.39 -21.06
C LYS A 122 5.91 9.03 -20.63
N THR A 123 5.47 10.06 -21.35
CA THR A 123 4.16 10.74 -21.17
C THR A 123 3.08 10.14 -22.05
N THR A 124 3.45 9.36 -23.08
CA THR A 124 2.51 8.63 -23.92
C THR A 124 3.00 7.19 -24.17
N TYR A 125 2.06 6.30 -24.49
CA TYR A 125 2.39 4.91 -24.83
C TYR A 125 2.99 4.75 -26.23
N ALA A 126 2.79 5.74 -27.11
CA ALA A 126 3.29 5.75 -28.47
C ALA A 126 4.73 6.28 -28.59
N GLN A 127 5.25 6.93 -27.54
CA GLN A 127 6.63 7.41 -27.52
C GLN A 127 7.61 6.23 -27.60
N GLU A 128 8.57 6.31 -28.52
CA GLU A 128 9.63 5.30 -28.67
C GLU A 128 10.72 5.53 -27.62
N ASP A 129 11.17 6.78 -27.47
CA ASP A 129 12.24 7.17 -26.55
C ASP A 129 11.76 7.48 -25.14
N PHE A 130 12.67 7.33 -24.18
CA PHE A 130 12.44 7.73 -22.79
C PHE A 130 13.05 9.10 -22.53
N HIS A 131 12.27 9.98 -21.90
CA HIS A 131 12.81 11.15 -21.23
C HIS A 131 13.50 10.74 -19.93
N VAL A 132 14.42 11.58 -19.44
CA VAL A 132 15.20 11.29 -18.22
C VAL A 132 14.98 12.41 -17.21
N TRP A 133 14.69 12.00 -15.98
CA TRP A 133 14.58 12.88 -14.82
C TRP A 133 15.59 12.45 -13.75
N THR A 134 16.40 13.37 -13.25
CA THR A 134 17.42 13.06 -12.24
C THR A 134 16.92 13.35 -10.81
N ILE A 135 17.23 12.48 -9.87
CA ILE A 135 16.94 12.71 -8.45
C ILE A 135 18.09 13.51 -7.84
N LYS A 136 17.81 14.71 -7.30
CA LYS A 136 18.81 15.49 -6.56
C LYS A 136 19.02 14.84 -5.19
N LYS A 137 20.24 14.35 -4.98
CA LYS A 137 20.68 13.86 -3.68
C LYS A 137 20.68 15.01 -2.65
N PRO A 138 20.27 14.77 -1.39
CA PRO A 138 20.45 15.75 -0.33
C PRO A 138 21.94 16.12 -0.21
N ARG A 139 22.27 17.42 -0.16
CA ARG A 139 23.65 17.95 -0.12
C ARG A 139 24.48 17.46 1.08
N ALA A 140 23.85 16.90 2.11
CA ALA A 140 24.51 16.30 3.24
C ALA A 140 24.09 14.83 3.35
N LYS A 141 25.08 13.92 3.44
CA LYS A 141 24.99 12.48 3.80
C LYS A 141 25.11 11.42 2.69
N VAL A 142 25.47 11.74 1.45
CA VAL A 142 25.65 10.69 0.42
C VAL A 142 27.11 10.25 0.28
N ASN A 143 27.66 9.68 1.35
CA ASN A 143 28.92 8.91 1.28
C ASN A 143 28.78 7.48 1.81
N LYS A 144 27.55 6.96 1.94
CA LYS A 144 27.37 5.53 2.13
C LYS A 144 26.32 5.00 1.16
N LYS A 145 26.78 4.19 0.21
CA LYS A 145 25.95 3.17 -0.46
C LYS A 145 25.30 2.22 0.57
N ASP A 146 25.76 2.24 1.82
CA ASP A 146 25.26 1.49 2.97
C ASP A 146 24.46 2.42 3.92
N GLN A 147 23.14 2.41 4.05
CA GLN A 147 22.08 1.50 3.68
C GLN A 147 20.85 2.41 3.67
N LEU A 148 20.08 2.47 2.58
CA LEU A 148 18.73 3.03 2.69
C LEU A 148 17.99 2.18 3.73
N LYS A 149 17.56 2.77 4.85
CA LYS A 149 16.89 2.02 5.91
C LYS A 149 15.39 2.28 5.82
N LEU A 150 14.66 1.21 5.55
CA LEU A 150 13.21 1.21 5.67
C LEU A 150 12.84 1.12 7.15
N GLN A 151 12.25 2.18 7.68
CA GLN A 151 11.85 2.27 9.08
C GLN A 151 10.39 1.83 9.24
N PRO A 152 10.02 1.19 10.36
CA PRO A 152 8.62 0.92 10.67
C PRO A 152 7.86 2.24 10.84
N LEU A 153 6.65 2.31 10.31
CA LEU A 153 5.78 3.49 10.44
C LEU A 153 5.27 3.66 11.87
N TYR A 154 4.99 2.55 12.55
CA TYR A 154 4.48 2.53 13.91
C TYR A 154 5.44 1.78 14.83
N LYS A 155 5.74 2.37 15.99
CA LYS A 155 6.57 1.72 17.03
C LYS A 155 5.77 0.75 17.90
N ASN A 156 4.49 1.05 18.09
CA ASN A 156 3.57 0.32 18.96
C ASN A 156 2.20 0.22 18.27
N LYS A 157 1.32 -0.61 18.83
CA LYS A 157 -0.09 -0.67 18.42
C LYS A 157 -0.72 0.73 18.49
N ILE A 158 -1.48 1.08 17.45
CA ILE A 158 -2.20 2.34 17.38
C ILE A 158 -3.33 2.29 18.41
N LYS A 159 -3.31 3.20 19.37
CA LYS A 159 -4.37 3.31 20.37
C LYS A 159 -5.64 3.80 19.71
N LEU A 160 -6.77 3.21 20.08
CA LEU A 160 -8.08 3.69 19.68
C LEU A 160 -8.37 5.03 20.37
N PRO A 161 -8.91 6.05 19.67
CA PRO A 161 -9.32 7.29 20.32
C PRO A 161 -10.39 7.04 21.39
N ASP A 162 -10.30 7.74 22.52
CA ASP A 162 -11.17 7.51 23.69
C ASP A 162 -12.66 7.60 23.34
N LYS A 163 -13.05 8.58 22.51
CA LYS A 163 -14.43 8.73 22.04
C LYS A 163 -14.94 7.47 21.33
N LYS A 164 -14.10 6.85 20.50
CA LYS A 164 -14.46 5.63 19.76
C LYS A 164 -14.46 4.41 20.68
N LYS A 165 -13.51 4.32 21.62
CA LYS A 165 -13.50 3.27 22.63
C LYS A 165 -14.75 3.31 23.51
N ASN A 166 -15.11 4.48 24.02
CA ASN A 166 -16.32 4.66 24.84
C ASN A 166 -17.59 4.29 24.07
N GLY A 167 -17.69 4.65 22.78
CA GLY A 167 -18.81 4.24 21.94
C GLY A 167 -18.92 2.72 21.77
N LEU A 168 -17.79 2.00 21.62
CA LEU A 168 -17.79 0.53 21.54
C LEU A 168 -18.19 -0.11 22.87
N LEU A 169 -17.73 0.43 24.00
CA LEU A 169 -18.11 -0.04 25.33
C LEU A 169 -19.59 0.22 25.64
N GLU A 170 -20.15 1.33 25.15
CA GLU A 170 -21.59 1.61 25.25
C GLU A 170 -22.43 0.57 24.48
N LEU A 171 -21.99 0.14 23.29
CA LEU A 171 -22.63 -0.94 22.55
C LEU A 171 -22.59 -2.29 23.30
N CYS A 172 -21.51 -2.54 24.04
CA CYS A 172 -21.40 -3.70 24.93
C CYS A 172 -22.37 -3.58 26.12
N ALA A 173 -22.41 -2.41 26.78
CA ALA A 173 -23.30 -2.15 27.91
C ALA A 173 -24.78 -2.26 27.55
N LYS A 174 -25.16 -1.76 26.36
CA LYS A 174 -26.52 -1.89 25.80
C LYS A 174 -26.85 -3.29 25.28
N LYS A 175 -25.93 -4.25 25.39
CA LYS A 175 -26.08 -5.63 24.91
C LYS A 175 -26.35 -5.75 23.41
N HIS A 176 -25.99 -4.74 22.61
CA HIS A 176 -25.97 -4.87 21.15
C HIS A 176 -24.86 -5.81 20.68
N ILE A 177 -23.80 -5.92 21.46
CA ILE A 177 -22.73 -6.90 21.30
C ILE A 177 -22.90 -7.95 22.40
N PRO A 178 -22.91 -9.26 22.07
CA PRO A 178 -22.99 -10.34 23.05
C PRO A 178 -21.84 -10.30 24.06
N ILE A 179 -22.14 -10.68 25.31
CA ILE A 179 -21.19 -10.66 26.45
C ILE A 179 -19.90 -11.42 26.13
N TYR A 180 -20.00 -12.52 25.39
CA TYR A 180 -18.86 -13.33 24.95
C TYR A 180 -17.79 -12.52 24.19
N HIS A 181 -18.15 -11.41 23.54
CA HIS A 181 -17.21 -10.55 22.80
C HIS A 181 -16.73 -9.33 23.60
N HIS A 182 -17.23 -9.08 24.81
CA HIS A 182 -16.93 -7.85 25.57
C HIS A 182 -15.46 -7.73 25.98
N GLU A 183 -14.81 -8.86 26.25
CA GLU A 183 -13.39 -8.90 26.63
C GLU A 183 -12.50 -8.32 25.53
N PHE A 184 -12.79 -8.64 24.26
CA PHE A 184 -12.06 -8.10 23.13
C PHE A 184 -12.07 -6.56 23.12
N TYR A 185 -13.25 -5.96 23.31
CA TYR A 185 -13.42 -4.51 23.27
C TYR A 185 -12.84 -3.78 24.48
N SER A 186 -12.86 -4.43 25.65
CA SER A 186 -12.28 -3.89 26.88
C SER A 186 -10.76 -3.72 26.76
N ASN A 187 -10.12 -4.65 26.01
CA ASN A 187 -8.67 -4.73 25.81
C ASN A 187 -8.16 -3.96 24.57
N LEU A 188 -9.01 -3.16 23.88
CA LEU A 188 -8.62 -2.32 22.73
C LEU A 188 -7.91 -1.01 23.11
#